data_AF-A0A0J6RXB8-F1
#
_entry.id   AF-A0A0J6RXB8-F1
#
_cell.length_a   1.000
_cell.length_b   1.000
_cell.length_c   1.000
_cell.angle_alpha   90.00
_cell.angle_beta   90.00
_cell.angle_gamma   90.00
#
_symmetry.space_group_name_H-M   'P 1'
#
loop_
_entity.id
_entity.type
_entity.pdbx_description
1 polymer ?
#
loop_
_entity_poly.entity_id
_entity_poly.type
_entity_poly.pdbx_seq_one_letter_code
_entity_poly.pdbx_strand_id
1 'polypeptide(L)'
;MSKPATSRLERIALAVVIPGYVLMVLLFASLSWTMADERRRVEAGPTISAIVGPTYAIKGRTMGEVSYSIASSSGRVECRDEIELGPTDLKFQSGQAIDIVAGDRCGRAVSIHKRLSPLSYLLMAIGAVLGPIANLVWEKRKHGRATSSPSGARHQP
;
A
#
# COMPACT_ATOMS: atom_id res chain seq x y z
N MET A 1 -49.93 -7.36 -18.71
CA MET A 1 -48.66 -7.61 -18.01
C MET A 1 -48.02 -6.25 -17.68
N SER A 2 -48.10 -5.85 -16.41
CA SER A 2 -47.61 -4.56 -15.91
C SER A 2 -46.13 -4.66 -15.56
N LYS A 3 -45.28 -3.80 -16.15
CA LYS A 3 -43.87 -3.65 -15.74
C LYS A 3 -43.82 -2.97 -14.36
N PRO A 4 -43.06 -3.47 -13.38
CA PRO A 4 -42.97 -2.79 -12.10
C PRO A 4 -42.18 -1.49 -12.26
N ALA A 5 -42.80 -0.39 -11.81
CA ALA A 5 -42.17 0.91 -11.68
C ALA A 5 -41.11 0.86 -10.57
N THR A 6 -39.87 0.51 -10.93
CA THR A 6 -38.70 0.67 -10.05
C THR A 6 -38.63 2.10 -9.57
N SER A 7 -38.77 2.32 -8.27
CA SER A 7 -38.86 3.64 -7.66
C SER A 7 -37.59 4.47 -7.94
N ARG A 8 -37.73 5.78 -8.15
CA ARG A 8 -36.59 6.72 -8.37
C ARG A 8 -35.50 6.59 -7.29
N LEU A 9 -35.87 6.18 -6.08
CA LEU A 9 -34.97 5.94 -4.95
C LEU A 9 -34.01 4.77 -5.16
N GLU A 10 -34.45 3.67 -5.77
CA GLU A 10 -33.56 2.54 -6.10
C GLU A 10 -32.49 2.92 -7.12
N ARG A 11 -32.82 3.80 -8.08
CA ARG A 11 -31.86 4.25 -9.09
C ARG A 11 -30.80 5.20 -8.51
N ILE A 12 -31.17 6.05 -7.55
CA ILE A 12 -30.23 6.93 -6.85
C ILE A 12 -29.34 6.13 -5.90
N ALA A 13 -29.90 5.15 -5.18
CA ALA A 13 -29.13 4.22 -4.37
C ALA A 13 -28.10 3.46 -5.22
N LEU A 14 -28.48 2.90 -6.37
CA LEU A 14 -27.52 2.24 -7.26
C LEU A 14 -26.50 3.20 -7.87
N ALA A 15 -26.89 4.43 -8.24
CA ALA A 15 -26.03 5.37 -8.96
C ALA A 15 -25.01 6.09 -8.06
N VAL A 16 -25.25 6.18 -6.75
CA VAL A 16 -24.38 6.92 -5.82
C VAL A 16 -23.68 5.99 -4.84
N VAL A 17 -24.40 5.00 -4.29
CA VAL A 17 -23.83 4.09 -3.27
C VAL A 17 -22.81 3.14 -3.89
N ILE A 18 -23.07 2.63 -5.11
CA ILE A 18 -22.14 1.70 -5.78
C ILE A 18 -20.82 2.38 -6.14
N PRO A 19 -20.77 3.53 -6.85
CA PRO A 19 -19.50 4.18 -7.14
C PRO A 19 -18.78 4.71 -5.90
N GLY A 20 -19.52 5.20 -4.88
CA GLY A 20 -18.94 5.59 -3.60
C GLY A 20 -18.27 4.41 -2.87
N TYR A 21 -18.94 3.26 -2.82
CA TYR A 21 -18.39 2.04 -2.23
C TYR A 21 -17.18 1.52 -3.01
N VAL A 22 -17.25 1.52 -4.34
CA VAL A 22 -16.11 1.12 -5.20
C VAL A 22 -14.92 2.04 -5.00
N LEU A 23 -15.12 3.36 -4.93
CA LEU A 23 -14.05 4.32 -4.65
C LEU A 23 -13.42 4.07 -3.27
N MET A 24 -14.24 3.82 -2.25
CA MET A 24 -13.77 3.51 -0.91
C MET A 24 -12.95 2.21 -0.90
N VAL A 25 -13.44 1.15 -1.53
CA VAL A 25 -12.72 -0.12 -1.64
C VAL A 25 -11.38 0.05 -2.36
N LEU A 26 -11.31 0.85 -3.42
CA LEU A 26 -10.07 1.15 -4.13
C LEU A 26 -9.08 1.94 -3.27
N LEU A 27 -9.55 2.90 -2.48
CA LEU A 27 -8.71 3.66 -1.54
C LEU A 27 -8.17 2.77 -0.42
N PHE A 28 -9.00 1.90 0.14
CA PHE A 28 -8.53 0.94 1.16
C PHE A 28 -7.57 -0.07 0.56
N ALA A 29 -7.81 -0.55 -0.67
CA ALA A 29 -6.90 -1.44 -1.36
C ALA A 29 -5.55 -0.77 -1.64
N SER A 30 -5.52 0.49 -2.08
CA SER A 30 -4.27 1.22 -2.35
C SER A 30 -3.49 1.50 -1.06
N LEU A 31 -4.16 1.95 0.01
CA LEU A 31 -3.55 2.13 1.34
C LEU A 31 -3.01 0.80 1.92
N SER A 32 -3.72 -0.30 1.68
CA SER A 32 -3.26 -1.62 2.13
C SER A 32 -2.04 -2.09 1.33
N TRP A 33 -2.00 -1.77 0.03
CA TRP A 33 -0.86 -2.09 -0.82
C TRP A 33 0.41 -1.33 -0.44
N THR A 34 0.31 -0.03 -0.13
CA THR A 34 1.47 0.75 0.32
C THR A 34 2.03 0.25 1.64
N MET A 35 1.15 -0.10 2.59
CA MET A 35 1.55 -0.69 3.87
C MET A 35 2.15 -2.10 3.71
N ALA A 36 1.61 -2.90 2.78
CA ALA A 36 2.14 -4.22 2.48
C ALA A 36 3.52 -4.18 1.81
N ASP A 37 3.77 -3.20 0.94
CA ASP A 37 5.08 -2.99 0.32
C ASP A 37 6.12 -2.58 1.37
N GLU A 38 5.76 -1.67 2.28
CA GLU A 38 6.62 -1.30 3.42
C GLU A 38 6.95 -2.51 4.30
N ARG A 39 5.96 -3.37 4.58
CA ARG A 39 6.17 -4.60 5.35
C ARG A 39 7.00 -5.65 4.60
N ARG A 40 6.76 -5.87 3.30
CA ARG A 40 7.59 -6.78 2.49
C ARG A 40 9.03 -6.33 2.46
N ARG A 41 9.28 -5.01 2.43
CA ARG A 41 10.63 -4.48 2.57
C ARG A 41 11.19 -4.79 3.94
N VAL A 42 10.45 -4.54 5.02
CA VAL A 42 10.92 -4.88 6.37
C VAL A 42 11.22 -6.38 6.54
N GLU A 43 10.45 -7.27 5.91
CA GLU A 43 10.59 -8.73 6.05
C GLU A 43 11.59 -9.36 5.07
N ALA A 44 11.85 -8.74 3.90
CA ALA A 44 12.69 -9.33 2.83
C ALA A 44 13.81 -8.41 2.32
N GLY A 45 13.85 -7.15 2.74
CA GLY A 45 14.87 -6.19 2.34
C GLY A 45 16.20 -6.46 3.05
N PRO A 46 17.32 -6.01 2.45
CA PRO A 46 18.63 -6.19 3.06
C PRO A 46 18.72 -5.39 4.35
N THR A 47 18.93 -6.08 5.47
CA THR A 47 19.27 -5.45 6.74
C THR A 47 20.70 -4.94 6.67
N ILE A 48 20.89 -3.66 6.98
CA ILE A 48 22.21 -3.03 7.01
C ILE A 48 22.37 -2.23 8.30
N SER A 49 23.63 -2.07 8.73
CA SER A 49 23.97 -1.20 9.84
C SER A 49 23.92 0.27 9.38
N ALA A 50 23.20 1.09 10.12
CA ALA A 50 23.16 2.54 9.97
C ALA A 50 23.63 3.22 11.26
N ILE A 51 24.17 4.43 11.12
CA ILE A 51 24.54 5.27 12.26
C ILE A 51 23.42 6.27 12.50
N VAL A 52 22.91 6.29 13.73
CA VAL A 52 21.91 7.25 14.17
C VAL A 52 22.55 8.62 14.32
N GLY A 53 21.95 9.62 13.68
CA GLY A 53 22.29 11.03 13.85
C GLY A 53 21.43 11.70 14.92
N PRO A 54 21.11 12.99 14.77
CA PRO A 54 20.20 13.69 15.66
C PRO A 54 18.82 13.01 15.72
N THR A 55 18.27 12.89 16.93
CA THR A 55 16.95 12.29 17.18
C THR A 55 16.03 13.24 17.92
N TYR A 56 14.73 13.17 17.65
CA TYR A 56 13.72 13.98 18.33
C TYR A 56 12.39 13.22 18.43
N ALA A 57 11.51 13.61 19.35
CA ALA A 57 10.25 12.91 19.59
C ALA A 57 9.05 13.62 18.95
N ILE A 58 8.20 12.88 18.25
CA ILE A 58 6.90 13.35 17.74
C ILE A 58 5.82 12.38 18.21
N LYS A 59 4.84 12.87 18.99
CA LYS A 59 3.60 12.11 19.35
C LYS A 59 3.87 10.67 19.84
N GLY A 60 4.89 10.47 20.69
CA GLY A 60 5.23 9.15 21.23
C GLY A 60 6.05 8.25 20.30
N ARG A 61 6.56 8.79 19.20
CA ARG A 61 7.56 8.15 18.32
C ARG A 61 8.87 8.93 18.35
N THR A 62 9.98 8.23 18.26
CA THR A 62 11.31 8.81 18.04
C THR A 62 11.58 8.86 16.55
N MET A 63 11.77 10.06 16.04
CA MET A 63 12.29 10.33 14.70
C MET A 63 13.81 10.53 14.81
N GLY A 64 14.53 10.14 13.77
CA GLY A 64 15.95 10.40 13.71
C GLY A 64 16.50 10.30 12.32
N GLU A 65 17.59 11.02 12.10
CA GLU A 65 18.40 10.86 10.91
C GLU A 65 19.21 9.57 11.02
N VAL A 66 19.34 8.82 9.93
CA VAL A 66 20.20 7.65 9.82
C VAL A 66 21.12 7.79 8.63
N SER A 67 22.40 7.50 8.82
CA SER A 67 23.41 7.48 7.76
C SER A 67 23.83 6.04 7.47
N TYR A 68 23.79 5.62 6.21
CA TYR A 68 24.02 4.24 5.79
C TYR A 68 24.54 4.15 4.36
N SER A 69 25.06 2.99 3.94
CA SER A 69 25.47 2.78 2.55
C SER A 69 24.72 1.65 1.87
N ILE A 70 24.36 1.85 0.60
CA ILE A 70 23.75 0.84 -0.27
C ILE A 70 24.70 0.47 -1.41
N ALA A 71 24.63 -0.78 -1.85
CA ALA A 71 25.32 -1.21 -3.06
C ALA A 71 24.57 -0.73 -4.30
N SER A 72 25.31 -0.15 -5.25
CA SER A 72 24.82 0.28 -6.56
C SER A 72 25.73 -0.29 -7.65
N SER A 73 25.26 -0.30 -8.90
CA SER A 73 26.06 -0.72 -10.06
C SER A 73 27.34 0.10 -10.25
N SER A 74 27.38 1.32 -9.70
CA SER A 74 28.53 2.23 -9.74
C SER A 74 29.39 2.23 -8.46
N GLY A 75 29.10 1.36 -7.49
CA GLY A 75 29.82 1.30 -6.20
C GLY A 75 28.91 1.49 -4.99
N ARG A 76 29.49 1.88 -3.85
CA ARG A 76 28.73 2.22 -2.63
C ARG A 76 28.17 3.63 -2.72
N VAL A 77 26.90 3.78 -2.40
CA VAL A 77 26.22 5.08 -2.28
C VAL A 77 25.94 5.31 -0.81
N GLU A 78 26.47 6.40 -0.26
CA GLU A 78 26.14 6.89 1.08
C GLU A 78 24.79 7.59 1.02
N CYS A 79 23.87 7.16 1.88
CA CYS A 79 22.52 7.68 2.04
C CYS A 79 22.34 8.26 3.43
N ARG A 80 21.46 9.26 3.51
CA ARG A 80 21.05 9.88 4.75
C ARG A 80 19.56 10.13 4.71
N ASP A 81 18.84 9.44 5.58
CA ASP A 81 17.38 9.47 5.60
C ASP A 81 16.88 9.87 6.98
N GLU A 82 15.79 10.62 7.02
CA GLU A 82 15.03 10.87 8.23
C GLU A 82 13.92 9.84 8.34
N ILE A 83 13.97 9.02 9.39
CA ILE A 83 13.04 7.91 9.57
C ILE A 83 12.49 7.89 11.00
N GLU A 84 11.37 7.18 11.15
CA GLU A 84 10.91 6.77 12.47
C GLU A 84 11.81 5.64 12.98
N LEU A 85 12.53 5.89 14.07
CA LEU A 85 13.41 4.90 14.69
C LEU A 85 12.61 3.89 15.52
N GLY A 86 11.52 4.32 16.15
CA GLY A 86 10.69 3.46 16.99
C GLY A 86 9.85 4.27 17.98
N PRO A 87 9.18 3.61 18.93
CA PRO A 87 8.48 4.30 20.02
C PRO A 87 9.46 5.01 20.98
N THR A 88 8.99 6.08 21.64
CA THR A 88 9.86 6.99 22.43
C THR A 88 10.48 6.36 23.70
N ASP A 89 9.96 5.22 24.13
CA ASP A 89 10.56 4.38 25.20
C ASP A 89 11.88 3.75 24.77
N LEU A 90 12.08 3.50 23.47
CA LEU A 90 13.37 3.13 22.90
C LEU A 90 14.26 4.37 22.78
N LYS A 91 15.21 4.50 23.71
CA LYS A 91 16.20 5.59 23.73
C LYS A 91 17.31 5.29 22.71
N PHE A 92 17.22 5.93 21.55
CA PHE A 92 18.30 5.95 20.56
C PHE A 92 19.27 7.08 20.87
N GLN A 93 20.57 6.83 20.76
CA GLN A 93 21.61 7.85 20.92
C GLN A 93 22.25 8.22 19.58
N SER A 94 22.63 9.49 19.42
CA SER A 94 23.44 9.91 18.27
C SER A 94 24.80 9.19 18.30
N GLY A 95 25.24 8.70 17.16
CA GLY A 95 26.42 7.84 17.00
C GLY A 95 26.17 6.35 17.24
N GLN A 96 24.98 5.96 17.70
CA GLN A 96 24.63 4.56 17.88
C GLN A 96 24.48 3.85 16.52
N ALA A 97 25.07 2.65 16.40
CA ALA A 97 24.78 1.76 15.28
C ALA A 97 23.44 1.04 15.52
N ILE A 98 22.56 1.08 14.53
CA ILE A 98 21.30 0.34 14.53
C ILE A 98 21.14 -0.42 13.23
N ASP A 99 20.38 -1.50 13.29
CA ASP A 99 19.98 -2.22 12.10
C ASP A 99 18.74 -1.56 11.49
N ILE A 100 18.82 -1.27 10.19
CA ILE A 100 17.70 -0.79 9.40
C ILE A 100 17.50 -1.71 8.20
N VAL A 101 16.32 -1.64 7.61
CA VAL A 101 16.08 -2.16 6.28
C VAL A 101 16.25 -1.03 5.29
N ALA A 102 17.23 -1.15 4.41
CA ALA A 102 17.42 -0.20 3.32
C ALA A 102 16.66 -0.64 2.07
N GLY A 103 16.11 0.35 1.36
CA GLY A 103 15.54 0.14 0.05
C GLY A 103 16.60 -0.02 -1.04
N ASP A 104 16.12 -0.08 -2.28
CA ASP A 104 16.88 -0.04 -3.53
C ASP A 104 17.54 1.33 -3.81
N ARG A 105 17.18 2.36 -3.06
CA ARG A 105 17.67 3.75 -3.19
C ARG A 105 17.50 4.50 -1.87
N CYS A 106 18.21 5.62 -1.70
CA CYS A 106 18.02 6.52 -0.56
C CYS A 106 16.56 7.03 -0.46
N GLY A 107 16.17 7.49 0.72
CA GLY A 107 14.80 7.92 1.06
C GLY A 107 13.83 6.76 1.29
N ARG A 108 14.33 5.53 1.42
CA ARG A 108 13.52 4.32 1.59
C ARG A 108 14.00 3.45 2.76
N ALA A 109 14.82 3.98 3.64
CA ALA A 109 15.17 3.31 4.89
C ALA A 109 13.95 3.16 5.81
N VAL A 110 13.87 2.04 6.51
CA VAL A 110 12.88 1.78 7.56
C VAL A 110 13.58 1.13 8.74
N SER A 111 13.30 1.62 9.95
CA SER A 111 13.82 1.01 11.18
C SER A 111 13.13 -0.33 11.44
N ILE A 112 13.90 -1.36 11.81
CA ILE A 112 13.32 -2.65 12.25
C ILE A 112 12.53 -2.50 13.56
N HIS A 113 12.83 -1.47 14.34
CA HIS A 113 12.13 -1.19 15.60
C HIS A 113 10.84 -0.38 15.39
N LYS A 114 10.54 0.00 14.15
CA LYS A 114 9.27 0.66 13.81
C LYS A 114 8.12 -0.32 14.01
N ARG A 115 7.36 -0.15 15.09
CA ARG A 115 6.09 -0.86 15.28
C ARG A 115 5.01 -0.23 14.42
N LEU A 116 4.62 -0.94 13.35
CA LEU A 116 3.37 -0.69 12.63
C LEU A 116 2.22 -0.63 13.64
N SER A 117 1.37 0.39 13.53
CA SER A 117 0.25 0.54 14.46
C SER A 117 -0.75 -0.62 14.29
N PRO A 118 -1.49 -1.03 15.35
CA PRO A 118 -2.55 -2.03 15.23
C PRO A 118 -3.59 -1.67 14.15
N LEU A 119 -3.86 -0.38 13.96
CA LEU A 119 -4.72 0.13 12.90
C LEU A 119 -4.14 -0.16 11.50
N SER A 120 -2.83 -0.01 11.32
CA SER A 120 -2.13 -0.34 10.07
C SER A 120 -2.28 -1.83 9.74
N TYR A 121 -2.20 -2.71 10.75
CA TYR A 121 -2.44 -4.14 10.60
C TYR A 121 -3.89 -4.45 10.23
N LEU A 122 -4.85 -3.80 10.89
CA LEU A 122 -6.27 -3.95 10.58
C LEU A 122 -6.57 -3.54 9.14
N LEU A 123 -6.03 -2.40 8.69
CA LEU A 123 -6.18 -1.91 7.32
C LEU A 123 -5.60 -2.90 6.31
N MET A 124 -4.38 -3.41 6.55
CA MET A 124 -3.78 -4.44 5.70
C MET A 124 -4.63 -5.72 5.64
N ALA A 125 -5.16 -6.19 6.76
CA ALA A 125 -6.01 -7.36 6.80
C ALA A 125 -7.30 -7.16 5.97
N ILE A 126 -7.92 -5.98 6.09
CA ILE A 126 -9.10 -5.61 5.30
C ILE A 126 -8.76 -5.57 3.80
N GLY A 127 -7.66 -4.95 3.40
CA GLY A 127 -7.24 -4.91 2.00
C GLY A 127 -6.89 -6.28 1.42
N ALA A 128 -6.27 -7.16 2.20
CA ALA A 128 -5.95 -8.53 1.78
C ALA A 128 -7.22 -9.37 1.53
N VAL A 129 -8.30 -9.12 2.28
CA VAL A 129 -9.60 -9.77 2.06
C VAL A 129 -10.32 -9.17 0.84
N LEU A 130 -10.25 -7.85 0.65
CA LEU A 130 -10.96 -7.15 -0.43
C LEU A 130 -10.28 -7.25 -1.80
N GLY A 131 -8.95 -7.37 -1.85
CA GLY A 131 -8.17 -7.44 -3.10
C GLY A 131 -8.56 -8.59 -4.04
N PRO A 132 -8.67 -9.85 -3.56
CA PRO A 132 -9.12 -10.98 -4.37
C PRO A 132 -10.56 -10.82 -4.87
N ILE A 133 -11.44 -10.23 -4.06
CA ILE A 133 -12.85 -10.00 -4.39
C ILE A 133 -12.95 -8.99 -5.55
N ALA A 134 -12.17 -7.92 -5.52
CA ALA A 134 -12.10 -6.94 -6.60
C ALA A 134 -11.60 -7.55 -7.91
N ASN A 135 -10.61 -8.46 -7.84
CA ASN A 135 -10.05 -9.11 -9.01
C ASN A 135 -11.05 -10.10 -9.65
N LEU A 136 -11.79 -10.86 -8.83
CA LEU A 136 -12.87 -11.75 -9.29
C LEU A 136 -14.01 -10.99 -9.99
N VAL A 137 -14.38 -9.80 -9.49
CA VAL A 137 -15.39 -8.94 -10.11
C VAL A 137 -14.90 -8.39 -11.46
N TRP A 138 -13.62 -8.04 -11.56
CA TRP A 138 -13.03 -7.55 -12.80
C TRP A 138 -12.90 -8.63 -13.87
N GLU A 139 -12.48 -9.84 -13.50
CA GLU A 139 -12.43 -10.99 -14.43
C GLU A 139 -13.81 -11.36 -14.97
N LYS A 140 -14.84 -11.41 -14.10
CA LYS A 140 -16.22 -11.66 -14.56
C LYS A 140 -16.70 -10.63 -15.58
N ARG A 141 -16.29 -9.35 -15.44
CA ARG A 141 -16.63 -8.30 -16.43
C ARG A 141 -15.87 -8.44 -17.74
N LYS A 142 -14.62 -8.94 -17.72
CA LYS A 142 -13.86 -9.21 -18.95
C LYS A 142 -14.48 -10.35 -19.77
N HIS A 143 -14.99 -11.41 -19.13
CA HIS A 143 -15.62 -12.53 -19.86
C HIS A 143 -17.09 -12.27 -20.25
N GLY A 144 -17.81 -11.41 -19.53
CA GLY A 144 -19.18 -11.03 -19.92
C GLY A 144 -19.28 -10.09 -21.14
N ARG A 145 -18.17 -9.46 -21.57
CA ARG A 145 -18.16 -8.52 -22.72
C ARG A 145 -17.65 -9.16 -24.02
N ALA A 146 -17.22 -10.42 -24.00
CA ALA A 146 -16.69 -11.12 -25.16
C ALA A 146 -17.75 -11.87 -26.00
N THR A 147 -19.01 -11.95 -25.56
CA THR A 147 -20.06 -12.71 -26.27
C THR A 147 -21.07 -11.86 -27.04
N SER A 148 -20.91 -10.53 -27.09
CA SER A 148 -21.76 -9.66 -27.93
C SER A 148 -20.96 -9.05 -29.08
N SER A 149 -20.51 -9.90 -30.01
CA SER A 149 -20.10 -9.47 -31.35
C SER A 149 -21.15 -9.96 -32.34
N PRO A 150 -21.99 -9.10 -32.95
CA PRO A 150 -22.86 -9.53 -34.02
C PRO A 150 -22.00 -9.69 -35.27
N SER A 151 -21.71 -10.94 -35.63
CA SER A 151 -21.09 -11.29 -36.90
C SER A 151 -22.01 -10.82 -38.03
N GLY A 152 -21.48 -9.92 -38.86
CA GLY A 152 -22.13 -9.47 -40.08
C GLY A 152 -22.21 -10.61 -41.08
N ALA A 153 -23.42 -11.08 -41.38
CA ALA A 153 -23.69 -11.90 -42.54
C ALA A 153 -24.17 -10.98 -43.68
N ARG A 154 -23.25 -10.62 -44.58
CA ARG A 154 -23.55 -10.07 -45.89
C ARG A 154 -23.55 -11.23 -46.89
N HIS A 155 -24.72 -11.65 -47.33
CA HIS A 155 -24.92 -12.25 -48.65
C HIS A 155 -26.37 -11.99 -49.07
N GLN A 156 -26.55 -11.16 -50.09
CA GLN A 156 -27.75 -11.15 -50.93
C GLN A 156 -27.36 -11.78 -52.29
N PRO A 157 -28.29 -12.52 -52.92
CA PRO A 157 -28.12 -13.08 -54.26
C PRO A 157 -28.14 -12.00 -55.35
#